data_AF-A0A3L7P2C3-F1
#
_entry.id   AF-A0A3L7P2C3-F1
#
_cell.length_a   1.000
_cell.length_b   1.000
_cell.length_c   1.000
_cell.angle_alpha   90.00
_cell.angle_beta   90.00
_cell.angle_gamma   90.00
#
_symmetry.space_group_name_H-M   'P 1'
#
loop_
_entity.id
_entity.type
_entity.pdbx_description
1 polymer ?
#
loop_
_entity_poly.entity_id
_entity_poly.type
_entity_poly.pdbx_seq_one_letter_code
_entity_poly.pdbx_strand_id
1 'polypeptide(L)'
;MAESEEQLISMARDAVSQCNWVVGECAAKWTQRYARNRTDGDFGQMVGLSGDQIFQRRRVWEAFGNTSQKFQGLKWSFFYVALNWDDAEDCLSWAQEADATVAEMRAWRRAQRGEDLFAESSEGYSEWAAPLGGIDTSTIPLSRVVDPSQFTPSGMGDRASLATAAADRTGTATMDMVARDSGESYAPFRADAAAPAPKIREEAGNSDRPELTPDQFWKRASSMLDKLNKALTPHLLKALDDQPESIKERMRDALADIREKVEGSLD
;
A
#
# COMPACT_ATOMS: atom_id res chain seq x y z
N MET A 1 21.36 25.88 -18.19
CA MET A 1 20.37 26.85 -17.68
C MET A 1 19.52 26.10 -16.67
N ALA A 2 19.28 26.67 -15.49
CA ALA A 2 18.42 26.04 -14.49
C ALA A 2 16.95 26.13 -14.95
N GLU A 3 16.20 25.04 -14.82
CA GLU A 3 14.75 25.02 -15.08
C GLU A 3 14.05 26.03 -14.17
N SER A 4 13.12 26.82 -14.71
CA SER A 4 12.33 27.77 -13.93
C SER A 4 11.29 27.05 -13.06
N GLU A 5 10.76 27.75 -12.06
CA GLU A 5 9.69 27.22 -11.20
C GLU A 5 8.46 26.78 -12.01
N GLU A 6 8.01 27.62 -12.95
CA GLU A 6 6.87 27.32 -13.82
C GLU A 6 7.11 26.11 -14.72
N GLN A 7 8.34 25.91 -15.19
CA GLN A 7 8.71 24.73 -15.99
C GLN A 7 8.58 23.45 -15.16
N LEU A 8 9.06 23.45 -13.91
CA LEU A 8 8.95 22.31 -13.01
C LEU A 8 7.48 21.98 -12.68
N ILE A 9 6.65 23.01 -12.47
CA ILE A 9 5.22 22.83 -12.18
C ILE A 9 4.50 22.26 -13.42
N SER A 10 4.74 22.83 -14.61
CA SER A 10 4.10 22.36 -15.85
C SER A 10 4.49 20.91 -16.15
N MET A 11 5.78 20.60 -16.05
CA MET A 11 6.29 19.25 -16.29
C MET A 11 5.72 18.24 -15.29
N ALA A 12 5.64 18.61 -14.00
CA ALA A 12 5.01 17.75 -12.99
C ALA A 12 3.54 17.52 -13.28
N ARG A 13 2.78 18.55 -13.67
CA ARG A 13 1.35 18.46 -13.99
C ARG A 13 1.08 17.52 -15.15
N ASP A 14 1.87 17.62 -16.20
CA ASP A 14 1.73 16.75 -17.38
C ASP A 14 2.13 15.29 -17.05
N ALA A 15 3.05 15.10 -16.10
CA ALA A 15 3.53 13.80 -15.67
C ALA A 15 2.68 13.10 -14.60
N VAL A 16 1.70 13.77 -13.98
CA VAL A 16 0.92 13.24 -12.82
C VAL A 16 0.37 11.83 -13.07
N SER A 17 -0.21 11.61 -14.25
CA SER A 17 -0.84 10.34 -14.62
C SER A 17 0.12 9.37 -15.34
N GLN A 18 1.28 9.84 -15.78
CA GLN A 18 2.14 9.10 -16.70
C GLN A 18 3.42 8.59 -16.05
N CYS A 19 4.06 9.38 -15.19
CA CYS A 19 5.39 9.06 -14.69
C CYS A 19 5.64 9.56 -13.27
N ASN A 20 5.59 8.64 -12.31
CA ASN A 20 5.84 8.94 -10.90
C ASN A 20 7.27 9.47 -10.64
N TRP A 21 8.24 9.00 -11.43
CA TRP A 21 9.63 9.45 -11.34
C TRP A 21 9.80 10.92 -11.71
N VAL A 22 9.18 11.36 -12.80
CA VAL A 22 9.26 12.76 -13.27
C VAL A 22 8.61 13.69 -12.26
N VAL A 23 7.46 13.31 -11.69
CA VAL A 23 6.82 14.10 -10.62
C VAL A 23 7.73 14.22 -9.39
N GLY A 24 8.37 13.12 -8.97
CA GLY A 24 9.31 13.12 -7.86
C GLY A 24 10.55 13.99 -8.12
N GLU A 25 11.09 13.95 -9.34
CA GLU A 25 12.20 14.80 -9.77
C GLU A 25 11.84 16.28 -9.73
N CYS A 26 10.69 16.64 -10.31
CA CYS A 26 10.22 18.02 -10.31
C CYS A 26 10.01 18.53 -8.89
N ALA A 27 9.39 17.72 -8.03
CA ALA A 27 9.17 18.05 -6.64
C ALA A 27 10.50 18.27 -5.91
N ALA A 28 11.49 17.39 -6.08
CA ALA A 28 12.80 17.53 -5.45
C ALA A 28 13.55 18.78 -5.92
N LYS A 29 13.57 19.05 -7.24
CA LYS A 29 14.19 20.26 -7.78
C LYS A 29 13.47 21.53 -7.30
N TRP A 30 12.15 21.49 -7.22
CA TRP A 30 11.34 22.61 -6.78
C TRP A 30 11.55 22.89 -5.28
N THR A 31 11.53 21.87 -4.43
CA THR A 31 11.75 22.05 -2.98
C THR A 31 13.15 22.55 -2.68
N GLN A 32 14.17 22.10 -3.42
CA GLN A 32 15.55 22.55 -3.23
C GLN A 32 15.78 24.01 -3.67
N ARG A 33 15.08 24.49 -4.71
CA ARG A 33 15.39 25.78 -5.35
C ARG A 33 14.37 26.89 -5.04
N TYR A 34 13.09 26.54 -4.89
CA TYR A 34 11.97 27.47 -4.96
C TYR A 34 11.03 27.41 -3.75
N ALA A 35 11.13 26.40 -2.86
CA ALA A 35 10.24 26.26 -1.70
C ALA A 35 10.15 27.55 -0.86
N ARG A 36 11.28 28.11 -0.39
CA ARG A 36 11.32 29.40 0.35
C ARG A 36 10.17 29.57 1.36
N ASN A 37 10.01 28.59 2.26
CA ASN A 37 8.94 28.43 3.28
C ASN A 37 7.63 27.75 2.81
N ARG A 38 7.53 27.41 1.53
CA ARG A 38 6.48 26.54 1.00
C ARG A 38 6.86 25.07 1.17
N THR A 39 5.85 24.22 1.17
CA THR A 39 5.94 22.79 1.46
C THR A 39 5.53 21.96 0.24
N ASP A 40 5.68 20.63 0.34
CA ASP A 40 5.13 19.70 -0.66
C ASP A 40 3.62 19.85 -0.83
N GLY A 41 2.90 20.33 0.19
CA GLY A 41 1.48 20.68 0.10
C GLY A 41 1.21 21.81 -0.89
N ASP A 42 2.03 22.86 -0.86
CA ASP A 42 1.91 23.99 -1.78
C ASP A 42 2.26 23.59 -3.23
N PHE A 43 3.25 22.71 -3.40
CA PHE A 43 3.57 22.14 -4.72
C PHE A 43 2.45 21.23 -5.22
N GLY A 44 1.91 20.39 -4.34
CA GLY A 44 0.77 19.53 -4.62
C GLY A 44 -0.44 20.31 -5.11
N GLN A 45 -0.78 21.43 -4.45
CA GLN A 45 -1.87 22.30 -4.89
C GLN A 45 -1.69 22.84 -6.32
N MET A 46 -0.45 23.18 -6.72
CA MET A 46 -0.16 23.67 -8.08
C MET A 46 -0.21 22.58 -9.14
N VAL A 47 0.08 21.34 -8.77
CA VAL A 47 0.19 20.18 -9.67
C VAL A 47 -1.09 19.33 -9.70
N GLY A 48 -1.99 19.52 -8.73
CA GLY A 48 -3.23 18.76 -8.60
C GLY A 48 -3.10 17.46 -7.80
N LEU A 49 -2.13 17.39 -6.88
CA LEU A 49 -1.88 16.24 -6.00
C LEU A 49 -1.91 16.67 -4.52
N SER A 50 -2.13 15.72 -3.62
CA SER A 50 -1.99 15.99 -2.19
C SER A 50 -0.52 16.18 -1.81
N GLY A 51 -0.26 16.91 -0.73
CA GLY A 51 1.10 17.09 -0.22
C GLY A 51 1.79 15.77 0.14
N ASP A 52 1.04 14.79 0.63
CA ASP A 52 1.54 13.45 0.94
C ASP A 52 1.95 12.69 -0.34
N GLN A 53 1.16 12.76 -1.41
CA GLN A 53 1.51 12.14 -2.69
C GLN A 53 2.80 12.72 -3.29
N ILE A 54 2.97 14.05 -3.21
CA ILE A 54 4.21 14.72 -3.63
C ILE A 54 5.38 14.28 -2.75
N PHE A 55 5.20 14.30 -1.44
CA PHE A 55 6.23 13.92 -0.48
C PHE A 55 6.74 12.49 -0.72
N GLN A 56 5.84 11.52 -0.92
CA GLN A 56 6.20 10.13 -1.21
C GLN A 56 7.02 10.01 -2.51
N ARG A 57 6.55 10.64 -3.60
CA ARG A 57 7.25 10.63 -4.90
C ARG A 57 8.62 11.29 -4.83
N ARG A 58 8.69 12.43 -4.14
CA ARG A 58 9.94 13.15 -3.90
C ARG A 58 10.95 12.28 -3.14
N ARG A 59 10.54 11.65 -2.04
CA ARG A 59 11.43 10.79 -1.25
C ARG A 59 11.96 9.60 -2.04
N VAL A 60 11.11 8.95 -2.84
CA VAL A 60 11.55 7.85 -3.71
C VAL A 60 12.55 8.32 -4.75
N TRP A 61 12.33 9.50 -5.33
CA TRP A 61 13.30 10.09 -6.27
C TRP A 61 14.62 10.48 -5.57
N GLU A 62 14.56 11.06 -4.38
CA GLU A 62 15.76 11.44 -3.62
C GLU A 62 16.60 10.21 -3.23
N ALA A 63 15.95 9.10 -2.87
CA ALA A 63 16.63 7.86 -2.49
C ALA A 63 17.15 7.06 -3.70
N PHE A 64 16.33 6.91 -4.75
CA PHE A 64 16.59 5.96 -5.83
C PHE A 64 16.64 6.59 -7.23
N GLY A 65 16.42 7.89 -7.38
CA GLY A 65 16.32 8.55 -8.70
C GLY A 65 17.55 8.35 -9.58
N ASN A 66 18.74 8.28 -8.97
CA ASN A 66 19.99 8.02 -9.69
C ASN A 66 20.25 6.52 -9.94
N THR A 67 19.71 5.65 -9.09
CA THR A 67 19.98 4.20 -9.09
C THR A 67 18.89 3.42 -9.85
N SER A 68 17.70 3.99 -10.03
CA SER A 68 16.56 3.37 -10.70
C SER A 68 16.87 2.94 -12.13
N GLN A 69 17.79 3.62 -12.81
CA GLN A 69 18.27 3.24 -14.14
C GLN A 69 18.99 1.89 -14.18
N LYS A 70 19.54 1.40 -13.06
CA LYS A 70 20.09 0.05 -12.95
C LYS A 70 18.97 -1.01 -12.95
N PHE A 71 17.78 -0.61 -12.53
CA PHE A 71 16.64 -1.49 -12.28
C PHE A 71 15.48 -1.22 -13.26
N GLN A 72 15.76 -1.15 -14.57
CA GLN A 72 14.79 -0.69 -15.58
C GLN A 72 13.55 -1.59 -15.72
N GLY A 73 13.63 -2.85 -15.28
CA GLY A 73 12.48 -3.76 -15.26
C GLY A 73 11.48 -3.49 -14.14
N LEU A 74 11.89 -2.74 -13.11
CA LEU A 74 11.07 -2.53 -11.92
C LEU A 74 10.20 -1.28 -12.02
N LYS A 75 8.95 -1.44 -11.60
CA LYS A 75 8.00 -0.33 -11.47
C LYS A 75 8.34 0.53 -10.25
N TRP A 76 7.91 1.78 -10.26
CA TRP A 76 8.09 2.72 -9.14
C TRP A 76 7.63 2.16 -7.78
N SER A 77 6.58 1.33 -7.77
CA SER A 77 6.03 0.69 -6.57
C SER A 77 7.06 -0.15 -5.79
N PHE A 78 8.03 -0.78 -6.46
CA PHE A 78 9.09 -1.55 -5.79
C PHE A 78 9.96 -0.63 -4.92
N PHE A 79 10.37 0.51 -5.49
CA PHE A 79 11.20 1.50 -4.81
C PHE A 79 10.45 2.20 -3.68
N TYR A 80 9.16 2.45 -3.85
CA TYR A 80 8.34 3.00 -2.78
C TYR A 80 8.28 2.06 -1.57
N VAL A 81 8.07 0.77 -1.81
CA VAL A 81 8.06 -0.23 -0.75
C VAL A 81 9.43 -0.36 -0.08
N ALA A 82 10.51 -0.29 -0.85
CA ALA A 82 11.88 -0.41 -0.34
C ALA A 82 12.43 0.89 0.28
N LEU A 83 11.66 1.99 0.34
CA LEU A 83 12.15 3.32 0.72
C LEU A 83 12.81 3.39 2.10
N ASN A 84 12.32 2.58 3.06
CA ASN A 84 12.86 2.56 4.42
C ASN A 84 13.57 1.23 4.73
N TRP A 85 13.90 0.44 3.70
CA TRP A 85 14.61 -0.82 3.88
C TRP A 85 16.12 -0.58 3.83
N ASP A 86 16.83 -1.11 4.82
CA ASP A 86 18.29 -1.06 4.92
C ASP A 86 18.99 -1.92 3.86
N ASP A 87 18.31 -2.97 3.39
CA ASP A 87 18.71 -3.94 2.36
C ASP A 87 17.96 -3.71 1.03
N ALA A 88 17.58 -2.46 0.74
CA ALA A 88 16.80 -2.10 -0.44
C ALA A 88 17.48 -2.53 -1.77
N GLU A 89 18.80 -2.33 -1.92
CA GLU A 89 19.51 -2.64 -3.16
C GLU A 89 19.51 -4.16 -3.45
N ASP A 90 19.73 -5.00 -2.42
CA ASP A 90 19.71 -6.46 -2.55
C ASP A 90 18.30 -6.96 -2.90
N CYS A 91 17.27 -6.42 -2.24
CA CYS A 91 15.87 -6.76 -2.52
C CYS A 91 15.45 -6.37 -3.94
N LEU A 92 15.87 -5.20 -4.42
CA LEU A 92 15.58 -4.73 -5.77
C LEU A 92 16.35 -5.54 -6.83
N SER A 93 17.61 -5.91 -6.57
CA SER A 93 18.37 -6.78 -7.48
C SER A 93 17.69 -8.13 -7.63
N TRP A 94 17.33 -8.76 -6.51
CA TRP A 94 16.61 -10.03 -6.53
C TRP A 94 15.28 -9.92 -7.26
N ALA A 95 14.49 -8.87 -7.01
CA ALA A 95 13.19 -8.70 -7.66
C ALA A 95 13.31 -8.54 -9.19
N GLN A 96 14.35 -7.85 -9.66
CA GLN A 96 14.63 -7.72 -11.10
C GLN A 96 15.06 -9.05 -11.72
N GLU A 97 15.95 -9.78 -11.06
CA GLU A 97 16.48 -11.06 -11.55
C GLU A 97 15.40 -12.14 -11.59
N ALA A 98 14.51 -12.15 -10.60
CA ALA A 98 13.44 -13.13 -10.46
C ALA A 98 12.14 -12.76 -11.19
N ASP A 99 12.08 -11.58 -11.84
CA ASP A 99 10.84 -10.98 -12.38
C ASP A 99 9.69 -11.03 -11.37
N ALA A 100 10.01 -10.72 -10.11
CA ALA A 100 9.12 -10.90 -8.98
C ALA A 100 8.13 -9.75 -8.84
N THR A 101 6.96 -10.02 -8.27
CA THR A 101 6.01 -9.01 -7.83
C THR A 101 6.47 -8.33 -6.52
N VAL A 102 5.88 -7.17 -6.20
CA VAL A 102 6.16 -6.46 -4.93
C VAL A 102 5.84 -7.32 -3.71
N ALA A 103 4.81 -8.16 -3.79
CA ALA A 103 4.43 -9.08 -2.71
C ALA A 103 5.50 -10.17 -2.50
N GLU A 104 6.03 -10.72 -3.60
CA GLU A 104 7.11 -11.70 -3.56
C GLU A 104 8.41 -11.09 -3.05
N MET A 105 8.75 -9.85 -3.43
CA MET A 105 9.91 -9.14 -2.89
C MET A 105 9.80 -8.95 -1.37
N ARG A 106 8.61 -8.58 -0.87
CA ARG A 106 8.36 -8.48 0.58
C ARG A 106 8.49 -9.84 1.27
N ALA A 107 7.95 -10.90 0.68
CA ALA A 107 8.02 -12.25 1.23
C ALA A 107 9.46 -12.78 1.25
N TRP A 108 10.22 -12.56 0.17
CA TRP A 108 11.63 -12.93 0.08
C TRP A 108 12.46 -12.22 1.14
N ARG A 109 12.28 -10.91 1.33
CA ARG A 109 12.97 -10.15 2.37
C ARG A 109 12.71 -10.72 3.77
N ARG A 110 11.46 -11.06 4.09
CA ARG A 110 11.11 -11.71 5.37
C ARG A 110 11.77 -13.07 5.51
N ALA A 111 11.77 -13.87 4.45
CA ALA A 111 12.41 -15.19 4.44
C ALA A 111 13.92 -15.10 4.69
N GLN A 112 14.61 -14.12 4.10
CA GLN A 112 16.05 -13.90 4.32
C GLN A 112 16.38 -13.50 5.76
N ARG A 113 15.49 -12.76 6.42
CA ARG A 113 15.67 -12.30 7.81
C ARG A 113 15.18 -13.29 8.86
N GLY A 114 14.55 -14.39 8.44
CA GLY A 114 13.89 -15.33 9.36
C GLY A 114 12.65 -14.74 10.04
N GLU A 115 12.04 -13.71 9.45
CA GLU A 115 10.79 -13.10 9.93
C GLU A 115 9.58 -13.96 9.53
N ASP A 116 8.53 -13.96 10.36
CA ASP A 116 7.31 -14.74 10.10
C ASP A 116 6.62 -14.28 8.80
N LEU A 117 6.47 -15.21 7.85
CA LEU A 117 5.88 -14.98 6.53
C LEU A 117 4.36 -14.72 6.59
N PHE A 118 3.70 -15.07 7.70
CA PHE A 118 2.26 -14.91 7.90
C PHE A 118 1.89 -13.69 8.73
N ALA A 119 2.88 -12.95 9.26
CA ALA A 119 2.60 -11.71 9.95
C ALA A 119 1.96 -10.70 8.98
N GLU A 120 0.76 -10.21 9.31
CA GLU A 120 0.11 -9.11 8.59
C GLU A 120 1.12 -7.99 8.42
N SER A 121 1.42 -7.61 7.17
CA SER A 121 2.35 -6.53 6.89
C SER A 121 1.79 -5.24 7.48
N SER A 122 2.38 -4.77 8.58
CA SER A 122 2.05 -3.46 9.17
C SER A 122 2.36 -2.30 8.21
N GLU A 123 3.21 -2.54 7.21
CA GLU A 123 3.46 -1.63 6.10
C GLU A 123 2.27 -1.64 5.15
N GLY A 124 1.29 -0.77 5.44
CA GLY A 124 0.10 -0.57 4.65
C GLY A 124 0.40 -0.50 3.15
N TYR A 125 -0.30 -1.35 2.40
CA TYR A 125 -0.38 -1.23 0.95
C TYR A 125 -0.96 0.16 0.63
N SER A 126 -0.10 1.09 0.22
CA SER A 126 -0.55 2.39 -0.25
C SER A 126 -1.16 2.20 -1.62
N GLU A 127 -2.48 2.34 -1.72
CA GLU A 127 -3.29 2.33 -2.95
C GLU A 127 -2.70 3.26 -4.04
N TRP A 128 -1.92 4.26 -3.62
CA TRP A 128 -1.23 5.25 -4.44
C TRP A 128 0.05 4.75 -5.13
N ALA A 129 0.53 3.54 -4.83
CA ALA A 129 1.69 2.94 -5.50
C ALA A 129 1.39 2.44 -6.92
N ALA A 130 0.11 2.32 -7.28
CA ALA A 130 -0.31 2.08 -8.66
C ALA A 130 -0.34 3.39 -9.47
N PRO A 131 -0.03 3.37 -10.77
CA PRO A 131 -0.36 4.48 -11.66
C PRO A 131 -1.86 4.80 -11.49
N LEU A 132 -2.21 6.09 -11.41
CA LEU A 132 -3.60 6.54 -11.29
C LEU A 132 -4.45 5.85 -12.36
N GLY A 133 -5.28 4.90 -11.92
CA GLY A 133 -5.79 3.82 -12.77
C GLY A 133 -6.29 2.59 -12.00
N GLY A 134 -6.11 2.54 -10.67
CA GLY A 134 -6.97 1.76 -9.77
C GLY A 134 -7.21 0.31 -10.16
N ILE A 135 -6.20 -0.38 -10.72
CA ILE A 135 -6.28 -1.83 -10.83
C ILE A 135 -5.95 -2.34 -9.44
N ASP A 136 -7.00 -2.66 -8.70
CA ASP A 136 -6.94 -3.35 -7.42
C ASP A 136 -6.23 -4.70 -7.61
N THR A 137 -4.91 -4.73 -7.40
CA THR A 137 -4.13 -5.96 -7.52
C THR A 137 -4.44 -6.95 -6.40
N SER A 138 -5.23 -6.58 -5.39
CA SER A 138 -5.75 -7.55 -4.40
C SER A 138 -6.82 -8.47 -5.01
N THR A 139 -7.40 -8.08 -6.15
CA THR A 139 -8.32 -8.91 -6.94
C THR A 139 -7.67 -9.61 -8.13
N ILE A 140 -6.36 -9.42 -8.36
CA ILE A 140 -5.62 -10.23 -9.32
C ILE A 140 -5.29 -11.53 -8.59
N PRO A 141 -5.95 -12.67 -8.90
CA PRO A 141 -5.52 -13.94 -8.34
C PRO A 141 -4.06 -14.13 -8.77
N LEU A 142 -3.18 -14.39 -7.80
CA LEU A 142 -1.85 -14.95 -8.06
C LEU A 142 -2.02 -16.00 -9.15
N SER A 143 -1.41 -15.77 -10.32
CA SER A 143 -1.62 -16.58 -11.52
C SER A 143 -1.60 -18.05 -11.12
N ARG A 144 -2.76 -18.71 -11.25
CA ARG A 144 -2.81 -20.16 -11.14
C ARG A 144 -1.79 -20.70 -12.13
N VAL A 145 -0.99 -21.67 -11.72
CA VAL A 145 -0.16 -22.45 -12.63
C VAL A 145 -1.10 -23.02 -13.70
N VAL A 146 -1.02 -22.47 -14.92
CA VAL A 146 -1.82 -22.92 -16.07
C VAL A 146 -1.01 -24.01 -16.76
N ASP A 147 -1.66 -25.12 -17.05
CA ASP A 147 -1.11 -26.22 -17.86
C ASP A 147 -0.65 -25.66 -19.24
N PRO A 148 0.55 -25.99 -19.75
CA PRO A 148 1.09 -25.44 -21.01
C PRO A 148 0.17 -25.56 -22.23
N SER A 149 -0.81 -26.48 -22.18
CA SER A 149 -1.82 -26.68 -23.22
C SER A 149 -2.93 -25.62 -23.26
N GLN A 150 -3.05 -24.77 -22.23
CA GLN A 150 -4.11 -23.74 -22.12
C GLN A 150 -3.60 -22.29 -22.27
N PHE A 151 -2.33 -22.10 -22.65
CA PHE A 151 -1.76 -20.79 -22.86
C PHE A 151 -2.31 -20.16 -24.16
N THR A 152 -3.15 -19.13 -24.03
CA THR A 152 -3.53 -18.26 -25.15
C THR A 152 -2.74 -16.94 -25.08
N PRO A 153 -2.06 -16.51 -26.17
CA PRO A 153 -1.34 -15.24 -26.19
C PRO A 153 -2.29 -14.05 -25.98
N SER A 154 -1.89 -13.10 -25.15
CA SER A 154 -2.63 -11.86 -24.89
C SER A 154 -2.97 -11.13 -26.19
N GLY A 155 -4.27 -10.99 -26.48
CA GLY A 155 -4.79 -10.25 -27.65
C GLY A 155 -6.00 -10.87 -28.35
N MET A 156 -6.38 -12.11 -28.01
CA MET A 156 -7.47 -12.83 -28.69
C MET A 156 -8.39 -13.55 -27.70
N GLY A 157 -9.12 -12.76 -26.91
CA GLY A 157 -10.18 -13.26 -26.03
C GLY A 157 -11.29 -12.22 -25.85
N ASP A 158 -12.50 -12.70 -25.58
CA ASP A 158 -13.79 -11.98 -25.52
C ASP A 158 -13.89 -10.79 -24.56
N ARG A 159 -12.79 -10.35 -23.94
CA ARG A 159 -12.75 -9.18 -23.05
C ARG A 159 -12.57 -7.85 -23.79
N ALA A 160 -12.32 -7.87 -25.10
CA ALA A 160 -12.20 -6.66 -25.92
C ALA A 160 -13.52 -5.90 -26.11
N SER A 161 -14.68 -6.48 -25.72
CA SER A 161 -15.99 -5.86 -25.96
C SER A 161 -16.55 -5.04 -24.77
N LEU A 162 -15.83 -4.91 -23.65
CA LEU A 162 -16.30 -4.17 -22.47
C LEU A 162 -15.66 -2.78 -22.28
N ALA A 163 -14.76 -2.37 -23.19
CA ALA A 163 -14.09 -1.07 -23.11
C ALA A 163 -14.89 0.09 -23.76
N THR A 164 -15.99 -0.20 -24.47
CA THR A 164 -16.79 0.80 -25.21
C THR A 164 -18.07 1.26 -24.50
N ALA A 165 -18.34 0.80 -23.26
CA ALA A 165 -19.60 1.10 -22.56
C ALA A 165 -19.46 2.06 -21.35
N ALA A 166 -18.32 2.69 -21.13
CA ALA A 166 -18.06 3.58 -19.98
C ALA A 166 -17.92 5.08 -20.35
N ALA A 167 -18.40 5.49 -21.52
CA ALA A 167 -18.29 6.87 -22.00
C ALA A 167 -19.46 7.79 -21.61
N ASP A 168 -20.30 7.41 -20.64
CA ASP A 168 -21.51 8.19 -20.33
C ASP A 168 -21.82 8.25 -18.83
N ARG A 169 -21.02 9.03 -18.09
CA ARG A 169 -21.47 9.64 -16.82
C ARG A 169 -20.94 11.07 -16.70
N THR A 170 -21.88 11.97 -16.94
CA THR A 170 -21.95 13.41 -16.69
C THR A 170 -21.28 13.88 -15.40
N GLY A 171 -20.62 15.03 -15.50
CA GLY A 171 -19.97 15.71 -14.39
C GLY A 171 -20.93 16.40 -13.44
N THR A 172 -20.51 16.46 -12.18
CA THR A 172 -21.07 17.35 -11.15
C THR A 172 -19.91 17.90 -10.32
N ALA A 173 -19.77 19.23 -10.39
CA ALA A 173 -18.90 20.01 -9.55
C ALA A 173 -19.47 20.11 -8.13
N THR A 174 -18.63 19.96 -7.13
CA THR A 174 -18.89 20.44 -5.76
C THR A 174 -17.67 21.23 -5.32
N MET A 175 -17.66 22.51 -5.69
CA MET A 175 -17.09 23.54 -4.83
C MET A 175 -18.04 23.72 -3.66
N ASP A 176 -17.56 23.52 -2.44
CA ASP A 176 -18.14 24.22 -1.31
C ASP A 176 -17.03 24.65 -0.34
N MET A 177 -17.12 25.90 0.07
CA MET A 177 -16.12 26.60 0.88
C MET A 177 -16.25 26.17 2.34
N VAL A 178 -15.11 25.99 3.01
CA VAL A 178 -15.03 26.24 4.45
C VAL A 178 -13.86 27.19 4.70
N ALA A 179 -14.22 28.45 4.94
CA ALA A 179 -13.36 29.44 5.55
C ALA A 179 -13.55 29.43 7.08
N ARG A 180 -12.43 29.66 7.80
CA ARG A 180 -12.20 29.81 9.26
C ARG A 180 -11.28 28.69 9.78
N ASP A 181 -10.17 28.94 10.46
CA ASP A 181 -9.81 30.04 11.34
C ASP A 181 -8.28 30.22 11.37
N SER A 182 -7.81 31.46 11.54
CA SER A 182 -6.39 31.81 11.61
C SER A 182 -6.05 32.17 13.04
N GLY A 183 -5.30 31.33 13.75
CA GLY A 183 -4.78 31.70 15.07
C GLY A 183 -4.41 30.50 15.94
N GLU A 184 -3.14 30.09 15.84
CA GLU A 184 -2.25 29.62 16.91
C GLU A 184 -1.24 28.57 16.39
N SER A 185 0.04 28.96 16.48
CA SER A 185 1.29 28.22 16.28
C SER A 185 1.20 26.71 16.04
N TYR A 186 1.31 26.32 14.76
CA TYR A 186 1.78 24.99 14.38
C TYR A 186 3.29 24.90 14.60
N ALA A 187 3.71 24.20 15.65
CA ALA A 187 5.11 23.84 15.90
C ALA A 187 5.24 22.30 15.86
N PRO A 188 5.81 21.72 14.79
CA PRO A 188 5.85 20.26 14.61
C PRO A 188 6.94 19.52 15.43
N PHE A 189 7.73 20.20 16.28
CA PHE A 189 8.76 19.54 17.10
C PHE A 189 8.87 20.15 18.51
N ARG A 190 8.98 19.31 19.55
CA ARG A 190 9.40 19.74 20.91
C ARG A 190 10.87 20.16 20.87
N ALA A 191 11.20 21.24 21.57
CA ALA A 191 12.51 21.90 21.56
C ALA A 191 13.69 21.11 22.17
N ASP A 192 13.49 19.85 22.56
CA ASP A 192 14.52 19.02 23.22
C ASP A 192 15.04 17.87 22.35
N ALA A 193 14.98 17.99 21.01
CA ALA A 193 15.48 16.97 20.07
C ALA A 193 17.02 16.85 20.01
N ALA A 194 17.76 17.44 20.95
CA ALA A 194 19.22 17.52 20.95
C ALA A 194 19.90 16.98 22.23
N ALA A 195 19.36 15.92 22.85
CA ALA A 195 20.06 15.17 23.89
C ALA A 195 20.45 13.77 23.39
N PRO A 196 21.67 13.27 23.69
CA PRO A 196 22.14 11.98 23.20
C PRO A 196 21.36 10.82 23.83
N ALA A 197 21.16 9.76 23.03
CA ALA A 197 20.37 8.58 23.39
C ALA A 197 20.80 7.97 24.75
N PRO A 198 19.87 7.71 25.68
CA PRO A 198 20.19 6.97 26.89
C PRO A 198 20.50 5.51 26.53
N LYS A 199 21.54 4.98 27.17
CA LYS A 199 22.02 3.61 26.97
C LYS A 199 20.91 2.60 27.31
N ILE A 200 20.80 1.60 26.45
CA ILE A 200 19.95 0.42 26.57
C ILE A 200 20.05 -0.13 28.00
N ARG A 201 18.93 -0.10 28.70
CA ARG A 201 18.67 -0.96 29.85
C ARG A 201 17.66 -1.99 29.39
N GLU A 202 18.11 -3.24 29.39
CA GLU A 202 17.28 -4.42 29.18
C GLU A 202 16.15 -4.43 30.22
N GLU A 203 14.99 -4.99 29.81
CA GLU A 203 13.75 -5.31 30.55
C GLU A 203 12.50 -4.45 30.25
N ALA A 204 11.37 -5.16 30.11
CA ALA A 204 9.99 -4.76 29.78
C ALA A 204 9.74 -4.39 28.30
N GLY A 205 8.71 -4.86 27.60
CA GLY A 205 7.49 -5.59 27.95
C GLY A 205 6.54 -5.44 26.76
N ASN A 206 5.76 -6.48 26.52
CA ASN A 206 4.82 -6.68 25.43
C ASN A 206 3.88 -5.47 25.13
N SER A 207 3.97 -4.94 23.91
CA SER A 207 2.94 -4.26 23.10
C SER A 207 1.80 -3.46 23.76
N ASP A 208 1.85 -2.13 23.63
CA ASP A 208 0.65 -1.30 23.54
C ASP A 208 0.09 -1.39 22.10
N ARG A 209 -0.71 -2.43 21.82
CA ARG A 209 -1.70 -2.37 20.73
C ARG A 209 -2.89 -1.60 21.29
N PRO A 210 -3.44 -0.57 20.60
CA PRO A 210 -4.64 0.10 21.07
C PRO A 210 -5.75 -0.94 21.22
N GLU A 211 -6.21 -1.15 22.45
CA GLU A 211 -7.29 -2.07 22.76
C GLU A 211 -8.54 -1.63 21.99
N LEU A 212 -9.05 -2.52 21.13
CA LEU A 212 -10.29 -2.29 20.41
C LEU A 212 -11.41 -2.09 21.44
N THR A 213 -12.21 -1.04 21.27
CA THR A 213 -13.40 -0.90 22.11
C THR A 213 -14.32 -2.12 21.88
N PRO A 214 -15.08 -2.58 22.89
CA PRO A 214 -15.97 -3.73 22.75
C PRO A 214 -16.89 -3.63 21.53
N ASP A 215 -17.41 -2.43 21.24
CA ASP A 215 -18.25 -2.16 20.07
C ASP A 215 -17.50 -2.33 18.73
N GLN A 216 -16.23 -1.92 18.66
CA GLN A 216 -15.41 -2.09 17.46
C GLN A 216 -15.04 -3.57 17.26
N PHE A 217 -14.74 -4.28 18.35
CA PHE A 217 -14.47 -5.71 18.30
C PHE A 217 -15.69 -6.48 17.76
N TRP A 218 -16.88 -6.26 18.32
CA TRP A 218 -18.10 -6.97 17.88
C TRP A 218 -18.55 -6.60 16.47
N LYS A 219 -18.39 -5.33 16.03
CA LYS A 219 -18.61 -4.94 14.63
C LYS A 219 -17.64 -5.63 13.66
N ARG A 220 -16.38 -5.78 14.05
CA ARG A 220 -15.38 -6.48 13.23
C ARG A 220 -15.65 -7.99 13.22
N ALA A 221 -15.95 -8.59 14.36
CA ALA A 221 -16.25 -10.01 14.49
C ALA A 221 -17.47 -10.42 13.67
N SER A 222 -18.57 -9.66 13.77
CA SER A 222 -19.78 -9.90 12.95
C SER A 222 -19.51 -9.77 11.44
N SER A 223 -18.73 -8.76 11.01
CA SER A 223 -18.35 -8.61 9.60
C SER A 223 -17.48 -9.77 9.10
N MET A 224 -16.57 -10.30 9.92
CA MET A 224 -15.75 -11.46 9.56
C MET A 224 -16.58 -12.74 9.44
N LEU A 225 -17.53 -12.97 10.36
CA LEU A 225 -18.46 -14.10 10.28
C LEU A 225 -19.36 -14.01 9.04
N ASP A 226 -19.85 -12.83 8.68
CA ASP A 226 -20.64 -12.62 7.45
C ASP A 226 -19.82 -12.89 6.19
N LYS A 227 -18.56 -12.45 6.16
CA LYS A 227 -17.62 -12.74 5.07
C LYS A 227 -17.32 -14.24 4.97
N LEU A 228 -17.12 -14.93 6.10
CA LEU A 228 -16.90 -16.37 6.14
C LEU A 228 -18.13 -17.11 5.61
N ASN A 229 -19.34 -16.71 6.03
CA ASN A 229 -20.59 -17.28 5.53
C ASN A 229 -20.76 -17.09 4.02
N LYS A 230 -20.40 -15.92 3.47
CA LYS A 230 -20.42 -15.65 2.02
C LYS A 230 -19.36 -16.43 1.25
N ALA A 231 -18.21 -16.68 1.88
CA ALA A 231 -17.12 -17.45 1.28
C ALA A 231 -17.41 -18.97 1.27
N LEU A 232 -18.25 -19.47 2.17
CA LEU A 232 -18.71 -20.87 2.21
C LEU A 232 -19.64 -21.16 1.03
N THR A 233 -19.03 -21.50 -0.10
CA THR A 233 -19.77 -21.94 -1.29
C THR A 233 -20.18 -23.43 -1.16
N PRO A 234 -21.25 -23.87 -1.84
CA PRO A 234 -21.66 -25.29 -1.85
C PRO A 234 -20.56 -26.26 -2.30
N HIS A 235 -19.63 -25.77 -3.13
CA HIS A 235 -18.46 -26.54 -3.55
C HIS A 235 -17.48 -26.76 -2.38
N LEU A 236 -17.17 -25.72 -1.61
CA LEU A 236 -16.28 -25.82 -0.45
C LEU A 236 -16.90 -26.64 0.68
N LEU A 237 -18.23 -26.59 0.83
CA LEU A 237 -18.94 -27.44 1.78
C LEU A 237 -18.87 -28.93 1.40
N LYS A 238 -18.91 -29.26 0.11
CA LYS A 238 -18.73 -30.65 -0.36
C LYS A 238 -17.28 -31.11 -0.24
N ALA A 239 -16.32 -30.22 -0.53
CA ALA A 239 -14.89 -30.50 -0.39
C ALA A 239 -14.42 -30.54 1.08
N LEU A 240 -15.29 -30.21 2.03
CA LEU A 240 -14.99 -30.28 3.46
C LEU A 240 -14.78 -31.73 3.90
N ASP A 241 -15.53 -32.68 3.35
CA ASP A 241 -15.40 -34.11 3.68
C ASP A 241 -14.06 -34.70 3.21
N ASP A 242 -13.46 -34.11 2.18
CA ASP A 242 -12.15 -34.50 1.63
C ASP A 242 -10.97 -33.86 2.37
N GLN A 243 -11.22 -32.95 3.33
CA GLN A 243 -10.14 -32.32 4.09
C GLN A 243 -9.49 -33.29 5.09
N PRO A 244 -8.19 -33.11 5.40
CA PRO A 244 -7.52 -33.83 6.46
C PRO A 244 -8.26 -33.71 7.79
N GLU A 245 -8.33 -34.81 8.54
CA GLU A 245 -9.11 -34.87 9.77
C GLU A 245 -8.60 -33.90 10.85
N SER A 246 -7.29 -33.58 10.83
CA SER A 246 -6.69 -32.55 11.69
C SER A 246 -7.22 -31.13 11.44
N ILE A 247 -7.62 -30.82 10.20
CA ILE A 247 -8.19 -29.52 9.84
C ILE A 247 -9.65 -29.46 10.28
N LYS A 248 -10.40 -30.55 10.09
CA LYS A 248 -11.79 -30.65 10.53
C LYS A 248 -11.91 -30.59 12.05
N GLU A 249 -11.04 -31.28 12.77
CA GLU A 249 -10.99 -31.28 14.24
C GLU A 249 -10.68 -29.88 14.77
N ARG A 250 -9.62 -29.24 14.26
CA ARG A 250 -9.29 -27.85 14.61
C ARG A 250 -10.42 -26.86 14.33
N MET A 251 -11.14 -27.03 13.22
CA MET A 251 -12.28 -26.17 12.88
C MET A 251 -13.47 -26.41 13.81
N ARG A 252 -13.77 -27.67 14.17
CA ARG A 252 -14.81 -27.99 15.16
C ARG A 252 -14.48 -27.42 16.53
N ASP A 253 -13.23 -27.56 16.99
CA ASP A 253 -12.79 -27.05 18.28
C ASP A 253 -12.88 -25.53 18.34
N ALA A 254 -12.41 -24.84 17.30
CA ALA A 254 -12.51 -23.38 17.23
C ALA A 254 -13.96 -22.88 17.25
N LEU A 255 -14.88 -23.57 16.58
CA LEU A 255 -16.31 -23.23 16.60
C LEU A 255 -16.97 -23.55 17.94
N ALA A 256 -16.59 -24.65 18.59
CA ALA A 256 -17.07 -25.03 19.91
C ALA A 256 -16.62 -24.03 20.98
N ASP A 257 -15.35 -23.63 20.96
CA ASP A 257 -14.79 -22.62 21.87
C ASP A 257 -15.47 -21.26 21.72
N ILE A 258 -15.74 -20.83 20.47
CA ILE A 258 -16.47 -19.59 20.20
C ILE A 258 -17.90 -19.69 20.73
N ARG A 259 -18.58 -20.82 20.47
CA ARG A 259 -19.96 -21.05 20.93
C ARG A 259 -20.04 -21.04 22.46
N GLU A 260 -19.15 -21.74 23.16
CA GLU A 260 -19.12 -21.78 24.63
C GLU A 260 -18.89 -20.39 25.23
N LYS A 261 -17.95 -19.62 24.70
CA LYS A 261 -17.65 -18.25 25.19
C LYS A 261 -18.80 -17.28 24.93
N VAL A 262 -19.48 -17.41 23.80
CA VAL A 262 -20.61 -16.55 23.43
C VAL A 262 -21.86 -16.90 24.24
N GLU A 263 -22.19 -18.19 24.37
CA GLU A 263 -23.33 -18.65 25.16
C GLU A 263 -23.14 -18.36 26.66
N GLY A 264 -21.95 -18.59 27.21
CA GLY A 264 -21.64 -18.25 28.61
C GLY A 264 -21.62 -16.75 28.92
N SER A 265 -21.76 -15.89 27.90
CA SER A 265 -21.86 -14.42 28.05
C SER A 265 -23.26 -13.89 27.73
N LEU A 266 -24.18 -14.74 27.29
CA LEU A 266 -25.56 -14.40 26.88
C LEU A 266 -26.64 -14.89 27.87
N ASP A 267 -26.27 -15.75 28.83
CA ASP A 267 -27.06 -16.12 30.02
C ASP A 267 -26.77 -15.18 31.22
#